data_AF-A0A918STG6-F1
#
_entry.id   AF-A0A918STG6-F1
#
_cell.length_a   1.000
_cell.length_b   1.000
_cell.length_c   1.000
_cell.angle_alpha   90.00
_cell.angle_beta   90.00
_cell.angle_gamma   90.00
#
_symmetry.space_group_name_H-M   'P 1'
#
loop_
_entity.id
_entity.type
_entity.pdbx_description
1 polymer ?
#
loop_
_entity_poly.entity_id
_entity_poly.type
_entity_poly.pdbx_seq_one_letter_code
_entity_poly.pdbx_strand_id
1 'polypeptide(L)'
;MPASKASAEDIAARLSALGFTPRVERHAHETTVEAEVPDLVPSDTWWKALEAVARADRFGLLAGSENGRVLWAAVHGTAPAPTPDERNRPT
;
A
#
# COMPACT_ATOMS: atom_id res chain seq x y z
N MET A 1 -18.65 -8.07 8.99
CA MET A 1 -17.42 -7.54 9.61
C MET A 1 -16.50 -7.13 8.47
N PRO A 2 -16.23 -5.85 8.19
CA PRO A 2 -15.10 -5.54 7.32
C PRO A 2 -13.86 -5.92 8.12
N ALA A 3 -13.08 -6.89 7.63
CA ALA A 3 -11.74 -7.11 8.15
C ALA A 3 -11.04 -5.75 8.13
N SER A 4 -10.54 -5.30 9.29
CA SER A 4 -9.86 -4.03 9.44
C SER A 4 -8.93 -3.83 8.26
N LYS A 5 -9.31 -2.92 7.35
CA LYS A 5 -8.58 -2.67 6.11
C LYS A 5 -7.16 -2.32 6.54
N ALA A 6 -6.17 -3.13 6.16
CA ALA A 6 -4.81 -2.91 6.60
C ALA A 6 -4.38 -1.50 6.15
N SER A 7 -4.05 -0.64 7.10
CA SER A 7 -3.56 0.71 6.79
C SER A 7 -2.19 0.60 6.13
N ALA A 8 -1.87 1.56 5.26
CA ALA A 8 -0.54 1.70 4.67
C ALA A 8 0.57 1.66 5.75
N GLU A 9 0.30 2.20 6.94
CA GLU A 9 1.21 2.16 8.09
C GLU A 9 1.45 0.73 8.63
N ASP A 10 0.45 -0.15 8.63
CA ASP A 10 0.60 -1.55 9.05
C ASP A 10 1.48 -2.32 8.05
N ILE A 11 1.29 -2.05 6.75
CA ILE A 11 2.11 -2.63 5.68
C ILE A 11 3.55 -2.14 5.82
N ALA A 12 3.77 -0.84 6.01
CA ALA A 12 5.09 -0.27 6.24
C ALA A 12 5.76 -0.86 7.48
N ALA A 13 5.06 -0.96 8.61
CA ALA A 13 5.61 -1.55 9.84
C ALA A 13 6.07 -3.01 9.62
N ARG A 14 5.30 -3.80 8.88
CA ARG A 14 5.67 -5.19 8.53
C ARG A 14 6.91 -5.25 7.64
N LEU A 15 6.98 -4.39 6.62
CA LEU A 15 8.14 -4.32 5.74
C LEU A 15 9.40 -3.89 6.51
N SER A 16 9.29 -2.91 7.41
CA SER A 16 10.40 -2.52 8.30
C SER A 16 10.84 -3.66 9.23
N ALA A 17 9.90 -4.43 9.79
CA ALA A 17 10.24 -5.59 10.62
C ALA A 17 10.97 -6.70 9.87
N LEU A 18 10.78 -6.77 8.54
CA LEU A 18 11.48 -7.69 7.64
C LEU A 18 12.83 -7.15 7.16
N GLY A 19 13.21 -5.94 7.56
CA GLY A 19 14.47 -5.30 7.21
C GLY A 19 14.44 -4.45 5.94
N PHE A 20 13.26 -4.20 5.37
CA PHE A 20 13.12 -3.24 4.26
C PHE A 20 13.02 -1.81 4.79
N THR A 21 13.29 -0.83 3.92
CA THR A 21 13.10 0.60 4.19
C THR A 21 11.89 1.14 3.43
N PRO A 22 10.66 0.90 3.93
CA PRO A 22 9.44 1.41 3.31
C PRO A 22 9.33 2.93 3.52
N ARG A 23 8.90 3.63 2.46
CA ARG A 23 8.49 5.03 2.43
C ARG A 23 6.98 5.07 2.25
N VAL A 24 6.30 5.84 3.08
CA VAL A 24 4.85 6.02 2.99
C VAL A 24 4.57 7.38 2.38
N GLU A 25 3.94 7.38 1.22
CA GLU A 25 3.50 8.59 0.51
C GLU A 25 1.98 8.70 0.57
N ARG A 26 1.48 9.79 1.15
CA ARG A 26 0.05 10.07 1.23
C ARG A 26 -0.37 10.95 0.06
N HIS A 27 -1.23 10.42 -0.81
CA HIS A 27 -1.89 11.16 -1.88
C HIS A 27 -3.33 11.53 -1.48
N ALA A 28 -3.98 12.35 -2.29
CA ALA A 28 -5.33 12.88 -2.00
C ALA A 28 -6.40 11.78 -1.87
N HIS A 29 -6.23 10.63 -2.52
CA HIS A 29 -7.22 9.54 -2.57
C HIS A 29 -6.67 8.17 -2.15
N GLU A 30 -5.34 8.02 -2.07
CA GLU A 30 -4.67 6.77 -1.72
C GLU A 30 -3.41 7.05 -0.91
N THR A 31 -2.99 6.09 -0.11
CA THR A 31 -1.68 6.10 0.54
C THR A 31 -0.85 4.97 -0.05
N THR A 32 0.28 5.34 -0.64
CA THR A 32 1.23 4.43 -1.27
C THR A 32 2.35 4.13 -0.29
N VAL A 33 2.81 2.89 -0.30
CA VAL A 33 3.97 2.40 0.46
C VAL A 33 4.95 1.87 -0.56
N GLU A 34 6.18 2.37 -0.56
CA GLU A 34 7.24 1.98 -1.47
C GLU A 34 8.45 1.48 -0.70
N ALA A 35 8.98 0.31 -1.03
CA ALA A 35 10.13 -0.28 -0.37
C ALA A 35 11.17 -0.68 -1.40
N GLU A 36 12.38 -0.16 -1.24
CA GLU A 36 13.55 -0.60 -2.01
C GLU A 36 13.86 -2.06 -1.64
N VAL A 37 13.93 -2.92 -2.65
CA VAL A 37 14.19 -4.36 -2.50
C VAL A 37 15.70 -4.59 -2.67
N PRO A 38 16.40 -5.07 -1.64
CA PRO A 38 17.81 -5.40 -1.75
C PRO A 38 18.09 -6.43 -2.85
N ASP A 39 19.30 -6.44 -3.39
CA ASP A 39 19.73 -7.44 -4.38
C ASP A 39 19.66 -8.87 -3.83
N LEU A 40 20.01 -9.03 -2.55
CA LEU A 40 20.01 -10.29 -1.81
C LEU A 40 18.91 -10.26 -0.74
N VAL A 41 17.76 -10.83 -1.07
CA VAL A 41 16.67 -11.08 -0.12
C VAL A 41 16.48 -12.60 0.02
N PRO A 42 16.44 -13.14 1.25
CA PRO A 42 16.06 -14.52 1.49
C PRO A 42 14.63 -14.79 1.00
N SER A 43 14.38 -15.98 0.42
CA SER A 43 13.06 -16.32 -0.11
C SER A 43 11.95 -16.26 0.94
N ASP A 44 12.23 -16.62 2.18
CA ASP A 44 11.26 -16.55 3.29
C ASP A 44 10.86 -15.10 3.62
N THR A 45 11.85 -14.20 3.67
CA THR A 45 11.66 -12.76 3.83
C THR A 45 10.90 -12.15 2.65
N TRP A 46 11.19 -12.61 1.43
CA TRP A 46 10.48 -12.17 0.22
C TRP A 46 9.00 -12.54 0.25
N TRP A 47 8.67 -13.79 0.60
CA TRP A 47 7.29 -14.24 0.70
C TRP A 47 6.50 -13.44 1.74
N LYS A 48 7.10 -13.20 2.92
CA LYS A 48 6.48 -12.36 3.96
C LYS A 48 6.27 -10.91 3.51
N ALA A 49 7.19 -10.36 2.71
CA ALA A 49 7.04 -9.03 2.13
C ALA A 49 5.88 -8.99 1.13
N LEU A 50 5.77 -10.00 0.26
CA LEU A 50 4.64 -10.16 -0.67
C LEU A 50 3.29 -10.29 0.06
N GLU A 51 3.24 -11.08 1.13
CA GLU A 51 2.05 -11.20 1.98
C GLU A 51 1.66 -9.87 2.66
N ALA A 52 2.64 -9.02 2.98
CA ALA A 52 2.37 -7.70 3.53
C ALA A 52 1.73 -6.77 2.50
N VAL A 53 2.31 -6.68 1.29
CA VAL A 53 1.78 -5.81 0.23
C VAL A 53 0.49 -6.33 -0.40
N ALA A 54 0.25 -7.66 -0.37
CA ALA A 54 -1.00 -8.26 -0.83
C ALA A 54 -2.22 -7.85 0.02
N ARG A 55 -2.02 -7.24 1.20
CA ARG A 55 -3.09 -6.65 2.00
C ARG A 55 -3.59 -5.31 1.45
N ALA A 56 -2.85 -4.67 0.55
CA ALA A 56 -3.23 -3.41 -0.06
C ALA A 56 -4.28 -3.61 -1.16
N ASP A 57 -4.95 -2.51 -1.54
CA ASP A 57 -5.90 -2.52 -2.66
C ASP A 57 -5.19 -2.74 -4.00
N ARG A 58 -3.99 -2.17 -4.15
CA ARG A 58 -3.11 -2.37 -5.31
C ARG A 58 -1.68 -2.62 -4.83
N PHE A 59 -0.92 -3.43 -5.54
CA PHE A 59 0.50 -3.65 -5.27
C PHE A 59 1.22 -4.07 -6.53
N GLY A 60 2.54 -3.91 -6.55
CA GLY A 60 3.37 -4.32 -7.67
C GLY A 60 4.86 -4.21 -7.39
N LEU A 61 5.66 -4.66 -8.36
CA LEU A 61 7.11 -4.55 -8.35
C LEU A 61 7.54 -3.68 -9.53
N LEU A 62 8.21 -2.57 -9.26
CA LEU A 62 8.78 -1.69 -10.25
C LEU A 62 10.28 -2.00 -10.35
N ALA A 63 10.71 -2.60 -11.46
CA ALA A 63 12.12 -2.85 -11.73
C ALA A 63 12.63 -1.77 -12.68
N GLY A 64 13.35 -0.79 -12.15
CA GLY A 64 14.03 0.23 -12.95
C GLY A 64 15.47 -0.19 -13.21
N SER A 65 15.95 -0.06 -14.45
CA SER A 65 17.32 -0.45 -14.81
C SER A 65 18.40 0.35 -14.05
N GLU A 66 18.06 1.51 -13.49
CA GLU A 66 18.95 2.38 -12.70
C GLU A 66 18.55 2.51 -11.21
N ASN A 67 17.26 2.36 -10.89
CA ASN A 67 16.72 2.56 -9.52
C ASN A 67 16.57 1.25 -8.73
N GLY A 68 17.05 0.13 -9.26
CA GLY A 68 16.86 -1.18 -8.65
C GLY A 68 15.41 -1.65 -8.68
N ARG A 69 15.06 -2.53 -7.74
CA ARG A 69 13.71 -3.09 -7.61
C ARG A 69 12.99 -2.38 -6.47
N VAL A 70 11.86 -1.77 -6.74
CA VAL A 70 11.01 -1.11 -5.75
C VAL A 70 9.68 -1.86 -5.66
N LEU A 71 9.40 -2.42 -4.50
CA LEU A 71 8.12 -3.02 -4.18
C LEU A 71 7.17 -1.92 -3.73
N TRP A 72 5.97 -1.85 -4.29
CA TRP A 72 5.00 -0.81 -3.92
C TRP A 72 3.63 -1.40 -3.61
N ALA A 73 2.87 -0.69 -2.76
CA ALA A 73 1.54 -1.06 -2.31
C ALA A 73 0.70 0.21 -2.08
N ALA A 74 -0.45 0.33 -2.75
CA ALA A 74 -1.37 1.44 -2.57
C ALA A 74 -2.64 0.99 -1.84
N VAL A 75 -2.95 1.68 -0.75
CA VAL A 75 -4.19 1.52 0.01
C VAL A 75 -5.08 2.70 -0.32
N HIS A 76 -6.23 2.44 -0.93
CA HIS A 76 -7.24 3.47 -1.11
C HIS A 76 -7.79 3.86 0.25
N GLY A 77 -7.70 5.14 0.59
CA GLY A 77 -8.50 5.67 1.69
C GLY A 77 -9.96 5.41 1.35
N THR A 78 -10.79 5.07 2.34
CA THR A 78 -12.23 5.19 2.15
C THR A 78 -12.49 6.63 1.75
N ALA A 79 -12.73 6.86 0.45
CA ALA A 79 -13.18 8.15 -0.03
C ALA A 79 -14.39 8.55 0.83
N PRO A 80 -14.53 9.83 1.21
CA PRO A 80 -15.78 10.27 1.80
C PRO A 80 -16.90 9.80 0.85
N ALA A 81 -17.87 9.07 1.42
CA ALA A 81 -19.02 8.60 0.67
C ALA A 81 -19.57 9.79 -0.16
N PRO A 82 -20.00 9.58 -1.42
CA PRO A 82 -20.57 10.66 -2.20
C PRO A 82 -21.66 11.31 -1.36
N THR A 83 -21.51 12.61 -1.08
CA THR A 83 -22.51 13.41 -0.41
C THR A 83 -23.83 13.17 -1.13
N PRO A 84 -24.92 12.76 -0.45
CA PRO A 84 -26.18 12.54 -1.13
C PRO A 84 -26.59 13.83 -1.83
N ASP A 85 -26.68 13.76 -3.15
CA ASP A 85 -27.07 14.84 -4.06
C ASP A 85 -28.40 15.43 -3.55
N GLU A 86 -28.36 16.67 -3.04
CA GLU A 86 -29.53 17.42 -2.56
C GLU A 86 -30.40 17.90 -3.73
N ARG A 87 -30.69 17.00 -4.69
CA ARG A 87 -31.49 17.27 -5.88
C ARG A 87 -32.80 16.50 -5.84
N ASN A 88 -33.46 16.49 -4.68
CA ASN A 88 -34.85 16.08 -4.60
C ASN A 88 -35.58 16.80 -3.47
N ARG A 89 -35.70 18.14 -3.58
CA ARG A 89 -36.77 18.87 -2.88
C ARG A 89 -37.97 18.93 -3.82
N PRO A 90 -39.10 18.26 -3.51
CA PRO A 90 -40.37 18.61 -4.14
C PRO A 90 -40.79 20.01 -3.69
N THR A 91 -41.34 20.77 -4.65
CA THR A 91 -41.84 22.14 -4.53
C THR A 91 -43.19 22.20 -3.85
#